data_AF-A0AAN7V0D9-F1
#
_entry.id   AF-A0AAN7V0D9-F1
#
_cell.length_a   1.000
_cell.length_b   1.000
_cell.length_c   1.000
_cell.angle_alpha   90.00
_cell.angle_beta   90.00
_cell.angle_gamma   90.00
#
_symmetry.space_group_name_H-M   'P 1'
#
loop_
_entity.id
_entity.type
_entity.pdbx_description
1 polymer ?
#
loop_
_entity_poly.entity_id
_entity_poly.type
_entity_poly.pdbx_seq_one_letter_code
_entity_poly.pdbx_strand_id
1 'polypeptide(L)'
;MGENGRRSCSFQTLLAIQPEDEGLSQDQGLGSWKTSSASKTLGATYALLLECLLGADEVRVRASFDTRVISKWQMEKFTQQLGFIIKQLSAAKLGQLVGEVESLTLENERTLWNWNKTVPVAIERLLHESISKQAKLHPDTPAVDSWDGKLNYQELNVLAGRVAEHLIALGVGDGIIVPLFFEKSIWGVVAMLAILKAGGAFVGMDTSQATDRRERILNDINAKFVLTSIEHANILHDSKYTIVPVGPHTLSTTTNSTRKLTSSNGGGSRSGATIDLTAYLMFTSGSTGQPKGVRTSHLAASTSCFHHGRAFGFSASTRTLQFAAYTFDIGFTEIFTTLLFGGCICVPSDNERLTAIEASINRMNVNLCFLTPTVSRLIRPNQVPSVTKMLLGGEKITDDDINRWRSPKCTWYVDAPSFTCLLTYADISYSECSKTTLS
;
A
#
# COMPACT_ATOMS: atom_id res chain seq x y z
N MET A 1 27.91 24.06 -29.40
CA MET A 1 27.12 24.36 -28.19
C MET A 1 27.51 23.38 -27.10
N GLY A 2 27.89 23.85 -25.92
CA GLY A 2 28.11 22.99 -24.74
C GLY A 2 26.80 22.40 -24.22
N GLU A 3 26.88 21.41 -23.33
CA GLU A 3 25.72 20.70 -22.78
C GLU A 3 24.71 21.63 -22.11
N ASN A 4 25.20 22.64 -21.37
CA ASN A 4 24.36 23.69 -20.79
C ASN A 4 23.65 24.54 -21.86
N GLY A 5 24.31 24.84 -22.98
CA GLY A 5 23.69 25.57 -24.09
C GLY A 5 22.60 24.76 -24.82
N ARG A 6 22.77 23.43 -24.94
CA ARG A 6 21.70 22.54 -25.45
C ARG A 6 20.50 22.48 -24.52
N ARG A 7 20.72 22.40 -23.19
CA ARG A 7 19.65 22.45 -22.19
C ARG A 7 18.91 23.79 -22.22
N SER A 8 19.63 24.90 -22.36
CA SER A 8 19.04 26.25 -22.49
C SER A 8 18.25 26.46 -23.79
N CYS A 9 18.42 25.63 -24.82
CA CYS A 9 17.60 25.69 -26.04
C CYS A 9 16.41 24.72 -26.02
N SER A 10 16.22 23.96 -24.93
CA SER A 10 15.17 22.95 -24.80
C SER A 10 13.93 23.44 -24.02
N PHE A 11 13.80 24.75 -23.78
CA PHE A 11 12.64 25.30 -23.07
C PHE A 11 11.37 24.99 -23.87
N GLN A 12 10.45 24.26 -23.23
CA GLN A 12 9.12 23.94 -23.78
C GLN A 12 8.04 24.90 -23.27
N THR A 13 8.44 25.92 -22.52
CA THR A 13 7.55 26.95 -21.96
C THR A 13 8.08 28.33 -22.34
N LEU A 14 7.22 29.16 -22.93
CA LEU A 14 7.49 30.59 -23.15
C LEU A 14 6.50 31.42 -22.34
N LEU A 15 7.02 32.35 -21.53
CA LEU A 15 6.25 33.42 -20.90
C LEU A 15 6.54 34.71 -21.65
N ALA A 16 5.51 35.29 -22.27
CA ALA A 16 5.59 36.58 -22.95
C ALA A 16 4.75 37.61 -22.18
N ILE A 17 5.36 38.72 -21.78
CA ILE A 17 4.67 39.86 -21.18
C ILE A 17 4.76 41.00 -22.18
N GLN A 18 3.62 41.48 -22.66
CA GLN A 18 3.56 42.50 -23.69
C GLN A 18 2.38 43.46 -23.45
N PRO A 19 2.48 44.73 -23.85
CA PRO A 19 1.34 45.64 -23.83
C PRO A 19 0.22 45.10 -24.74
N GLU A 20 -1.02 45.44 -24.41
CA GLU A 20 -2.16 45.06 -25.22
C GLU A 20 -2.13 45.75 -26.59
N ASP A 21 -2.06 44.96 -27.67
CA ASP A 21 -2.22 45.43 -29.04
C ASP A 21 -3.73 45.60 -29.29
N GLU A 22 -4.18 46.76 -29.81
CA GLU A 22 -5.60 47.20 -29.92
C GLU A 22 -6.54 46.30 -30.77
N GLY A 23 -6.11 45.09 -31.17
CA GLY A 23 -6.78 44.23 -32.15
C GLY A 23 -7.66 43.10 -31.60
N LEU A 24 -7.92 42.98 -30.30
CA LEU A 24 -8.69 41.87 -29.72
C LEU A 24 -9.90 42.35 -28.92
N SER A 25 -11.09 41.94 -29.37
CA SER A 25 -12.39 42.30 -28.81
C SER A 25 -12.53 41.96 -27.32
N GLN A 26 -13.13 42.90 -26.57
CA GLN A 26 -13.49 42.75 -25.16
C GLN A 26 -14.39 41.51 -24.96
N ASP A 27 -13.93 40.56 -24.14
CA ASP A 27 -14.68 39.37 -23.74
C ASP A 27 -15.19 39.58 -22.30
N GLN A 28 -16.50 39.63 -22.08
CA GLN A 28 -17.11 39.99 -20.78
C GLN A 28 -17.13 38.86 -19.74
N GLY A 29 -16.29 37.83 -19.88
CA GLY A 29 -16.22 36.68 -18.97
C GLY A 29 -14.77 36.29 -18.65
N LEU A 30 -14.60 35.31 -17.75
CA LEU A 30 -13.31 34.71 -17.32
C LEU A 30 -12.53 33.99 -18.47
N GLY A 31 -12.70 34.42 -19.71
CA GLY A 31 -12.11 33.88 -20.94
C GLY A 31 -13.06 32.97 -21.71
N SER A 32 -12.94 32.98 -23.04
CA SER A 32 -13.58 32.01 -23.94
C SER A 32 -12.57 30.96 -24.42
N TRP A 33 -12.93 29.68 -24.29
CA TRP A 33 -12.14 28.59 -24.88
C TRP A 33 -12.34 28.58 -26.40
N LYS A 34 -11.26 28.75 -27.16
CA LYS A 34 -11.28 28.60 -28.62
C LYS A 34 -10.39 27.43 -29.02
N THR A 35 -10.98 26.39 -29.59
CA THR A 35 -10.26 25.32 -30.26
C THR A 35 -10.02 25.74 -31.71
N SER A 36 -8.88 26.38 -32.00
CA SER A 36 -8.50 26.66 -33.39
C SER A 36 -7.53 25.60 -33.89
N SER A 37 -7.84 24.97 -35.02
CA SER A 37 -6.91 24.12 -35.76
C SER A 37 -5.88 24.92 -36.57
N ALA A 38 -5.97 26.26 -36.51
CA ALA A 38 -5.13 27.16 -37.26
C ALA A 38 -4.89 28.45 -36.45
N SER A 39 -3.77 28.51 -35.74
CA SER A 39 -3.14 29.78 -35.39
C SER A 39 -1.72 29.77 -35.95
N LYS A 40 -1.46 30.67 -36.92
CA LYS A 40 -0.15 30.90 -37.54
C LYS A 40 0.82 31.71 -36.64
N THR A 41 0.69 31.60 -35.32
CA THR A 41 1.45 32.40 -34.36
C THR A 41 2.03 31.48 -33.30
N LEU A 42 3.34 31.61 -33.04
CA LEU A 42 4.22 31.15 -31.93
C LEU A 42 3.90 29.91 -31.07
N GLY A 43 2.63 29.56 -30.82
CA GLY A 43 2.18 28.41 -30.05
C GLY A 43 2.46 27.04 -30.68
N ALA A 44 2.95 26.97 -31.92
CA ALA A 44 3.40 25.71 -32.53
C ALA A 44 4.84 25.31 -32.12
N THR A 45 5.60 26.22 -31.50
CA THR A 45 7.03 26.03 -31.22
C THR A 45 7.30 25.55 -29.78
N TYR A 46 6.39 25.84 -28.84
CA TYR A 46 6.52 25.52 -27.42
C TYR A 46 5.34 24.65 -26.97
N ALA A 47 5.58 23.70 -26.07
CA ALA A 47 4.50 22.90 -25.47
C ALA A 47 3.55 23.76 -24.60
N LEU A 48 4.03 24.88 -24.06
CA LEU A 48 3.24 25.91 -23.37
C LEU A 48 3.72 27.31 -23.76
N LEU A 49 2.80 28.14 -24.22
CA LEU A 49 2.97 29.57 -24.41
C LEU A 49 1.97 30.29 -23.49
N LEU A 50 2.49 31.07 -22.55
CA LEU A 50 1.71 31.91 -21.66
C LEU A 50 1.95 33.38 -22.04
N GLU A 51 0.91 34.05 -22.50
CA GLU A 51 0.94 35.46 -22.89
C GLU A 51 0.19 36.29 -21.84
N CYS A 52 0.90 37.20 -21.18
CA CYS A 52 0.32 38.20 -20.29
C CYS A 52 0.23 39.52 -21.05
N LEU A 53 -0.98 39.90 -21.42
CA LEU A 53 -1.31 41.15 -22.08
C LEU A 53 -1.64 42.18 -21.02
N LEU A 54 -0.82 43.23 -20.93
CA LEU A 54 -0.99 44.33 -19.98
C LEU A 54 -1.90 45.39 -20.61
N GLY A 55 -3.14 45.50 -20.11
CA GLY A 55 -4.05 46.59 -20.40
C GLY A 55 -3.90 47.73 -19.39
N ALA A 56 -4.71 48.79 -19.54
CA ALA A 56 -4.67 49.95 -18.65
C ALA A 56 -5.09 49.60 -17.20
N ASP A 57 -6.17 48.84 -17.04
CA ASP A 57 -6.75 48.47 -15.74
C ASP A 57 -6.87 46.95 -15.53
N GLU A 58 -6.39 46.15 -16.49
CA GLU A 58 -6.51 44.70 -16.46
C GLU A 58 -5.26 44.00 -17.00
N VAL A 59 -5.07 42.75 -16.58
CA VAL A 59 -4.10 41.83 -17.17
C VAL A 59 -4.85 40.65 -17.75
N ARG A 60 -4.80 40.47 -19.07
CA ARG A 60 -5.34 39.27 -19.71
C ARG A 60 -4.24 38.23 -19.86
N VAL A 61 -4.51 37.02 -19.39
CA VAL A 61 -3.58 35.90 -19.54
C VAL A 61 -4.16 34.92 -20.54
N ARG A 62 -3.40 34.62 -21.61
CA ARG A 62 -3.74 33.60 -22.60
C ARG A 62 -2.73 32.47 -22.50
N ALA A 63 -3.23 31.24 -22.37
CA ALA A 63 -2.40 30.04 -22.42
C ALA A 63 -2.70 29.27 -23.72
N SER A 64 -1.67 29.05 -24.54
CA SER A 64 -1.69 28.15 -25.70
C SER A 64 -0.78 26.96 -25.42
N PHE A 65 -1.27 25.72 -25.53
CA PHE A 65 -0.52 24.55 -25.07
C PHE A 65 -0.84 23.29 -25.87
N ASP A 66 0.10 22.34 -25.87
CA ASP A 66 -0.07 21.03 -26.47
C ASP A 66 -0.79 20.07 -25.51
N THR A 67 -2.01 19.67 -25.86
CA THR A 67 -2.83 18.75 -25.06
C THR A 67 -2.22 17.36 -24.85
N ARG A 68 -1.21 16.97 -25.65
CA ARG A 68 -0.44 15.73 -25.46
C ARG A 68 0.58 15.84 -24.33
N VAL A 69 0.94 17.07 -23.95
CA VAL A 69 1.93 17.37 -22.90
C VAL A 69 1.24 17.84 -21.63
N ILE A 70 0.25 18.73 -21.74
CA ILE A 70 -0.51 19.27 -20.60
C ILE A 70 -2.00 19.09 -20.88
N SER A 71 -2.72 18.40 -19.99
CA SER A 71 -4.17 18.24 -20.16
C SER A 71 -4.90 19.58 -20.00
N LYS A 72 -6.06 19.70 -20.65
CA LYS A 72 -6.90 20.91 -20.55
C LYS A 72 -7.25 21.27 -19.10
N TRP A 73 -7.65 20.28 -18.31
CA TRP A 73 -7.98 20.46 -16.89
C TRP A 73 -6.78 20.98 -16.08
N GLN A 74 -5.56 20.48 -16.33
CA GLN A 74 -4.36 20.99 -15.66
C GLN A 74 -4.11 22.46 -16.01
N MET A 75 -4.29 22.85 -17.27
CA MET A 75 -4.09 24.24 -17.69
C MET A 75 -5.18 25.18 -17.13
N GLU A 76 -6.42 24.72 -17.06
CA GLU A 76 -7.52 25.41 -16.37
C GLU A 76 -7.14 25.71 -14.92
N LYS A 77 -6.65 24.70 -14.19
CA LYS A 77 -6.23 24.88 -12.79
C LYS A 77 -5.02 25.79 -12.66
N PHE A 78 -4.04 25.67 -13.55
CA PHE A 78 -2.85 26.52 -13.57
C PHE A 78 -3.20 27.99 -13.79
N THR A 79 -4.05 28.30 -14.77
CA THR A 79 -4.47 29.68 -15.08
C THR A 79 -5.32 30.29 -13.96
N GLN A 80 -6.21 29.50 -13.34
CA GLN A 80 -6.95 29.92 -12.14
C GLN A 80 -6.01 30.25 -10.97
N GLN A 81 -5.02 29.40 -10.70
CA GLN A 81 -4.01 29.63 -9.65
C GLN A 81 -3.16 30.86 -9.92
N LEU A 82 -2.72 31.04 -11.17
CA LEU A 82 -1.94 32.21 -11.56
C LEU A 82 -2.73 33.51 -11.34
N GLY A 83 -4.00 33.55 -11.76
CA GLY A 83 -4.88 34.69 -11.50
C GLY A 83 -5.10 34.97 -10.01
N PHE A 84 -5.22 33.92 -9.20
CA PHE A 84 -5.35 34.04 -7.74
C PHE A 84 -4.08 34.61 -7.08
N ILE A 85 -2.90 34.15 -7.52
CA ILE A 85 -1.61 34.64 -7.02
C ILE A 85 -1.38 36.11 -7.44
N ILE A 86 -1.65 36.47 -8.70
CA ILE A 86 -1.51 37.85 -9.19
C ILE A 86 -2.37 38.81 -8.37
N LYS A 87 -3.62 38.43 -8.05
CA LYS A 87 -4.50 39.23 -7.19
C LYS A 87 -3.92 39.45 -5.79
N GLN A 88 -3.37 38.41 -5.17
CA GLN A 88 -2.73 38.54 -3.85
C GLN A 88 -1.50 39.44 -3.91
N LEU A 89 -0.65 39.28 -4.92
CA LEU A 89 0.53 40.14 -5.11
C LEU A 89 0.15 41.60 -5.34
N SER A 90 -0.94 41.86 -6.09
CA SER A 90 -1.43 43.22 -6.34
C SER A 90 -1.99 43.91 -5.08
N ALA A 91 -2.49 43.13 -4.13
CA ALA A 91 -3.05 43.62 -2.86
C ALA A 91 -2.05 43.53 -1.70
N ALA A 92 -0.82 43.05 -1.96
CA ALA A 92 0.16 42.78 -0.92
C ALA A 92 0.67 44.06 -0.27
N LYS A 93 0.91 44.00 1.04
CA LYS A 93 1.48 45.13 1.79
C LYS A 93 3.01 45.10 1.75
N LEU A 94 3.63 46.27 1.87
CA LEU A 94 5.08 46.37 2.01
C LEU A 94 5.53 45.57 3.25
N GLY A 95 6.43 44.61 3.06
CA GLY A 95 6.92 43.73 4.12
C GLY A 95 6.19 42.38 4.24
N GLN A 96 5.13 42.13 3.46
CA GLN A 96 4.54 40.80 3.35
C GLN A 96 5.52 39.82 2.70
N LEU A 97 5.63 38.60 3.24
CA LEU A 97 6.58 37.60 2.76
C LEU A 97 5.98 36.83 1.58
N VAL A 98 6.84 36.44 0.61
CA VAL A 98 6.41 35.60 -0.53
C VAL A 98 5.82 34.25 -0.07
N GLY A 99 6.31 33.70 1.05
CA GLY A 99 5.80 32.47 1.63
C GLY A 99 4.38 32.57 2.23
N GLU A 100 3.84 33.78 2.37
CA GLU A 100 2.48 34.04 2.84
C GLU A 100 1.46 34.10 1.69
N VAL A 101 1.93 34.00 0.43
CA VAL A 101 1.04 33.95 -0.75
C VAL A 101 0.48 32.55 -0.90
N GLU A 102 -0.85 32.43 -0.85
CA GLU A 102 -1.54 31.16 -1.01
C GLU A 102 -1.61 30.76 -2.49
N SER A 103 -1.16 29.55 -2.82
CA SER A 103 -1.26 29.00 -4.19
C SER A 103 -2.49 28.10 -4.38
N LEU A 104 -3.12 27.66 -3.29
CA LEU A 104 -4.32 26.83 -3.33
C LEU A 104 -5.56 27.72 -3.42
N THR A 105 -6.25 27.70 -4.55
CA THR A 105 -7.51 28.43 -4.69
C THR A 105 -8.64 27.75 -3.91
N LEU A 106 -9.66 28.53 -3.50
CA LEU A 106 -10.87 27.99 -2.85
C LEU A 106 -11.57 26.90 -3.69
N GLU A 107 -11.54 27.02 -5.02
CA GLU A 107 -12.13 26.00 -5.91
C GLU A 107 -11.34 24.69 -5.87
N ASN A 108 -10.01 24.79 -5.84
CA ASN A 108 -9.12 23.62 -5.71
C ASN A 108 -9.24 23.00 -4.32
N GLU A 109 -9.34 23.82 -3.28
CA GLU A 109 -9.60 23.35 -1.92
C GLU A 109 -10.92 22.59 -1.84
N ARG A 110 -12.02 23.13 -2.40
CA ARG A 110 -13.32 22.44 -2.50
C ARG A 110 -13.21 21.13 -3.29
N THR A 111 -12.41 21.11 -4.34
CA THR A 111 -12.18 19.90 -5.14
C THR A 111 -11.48 18.83 -4.30
N LEU A 112 -10.42 19.20 -3.58
CA LEU A 112 -9.71 18.31 -2.66
C LEU A 112 -10.61 17.78 -1.54
N TRP A 113 -11.43 18.64 -0.93
CA TRP A 113 -12.40 18.22 0.08
C TRP A 113 -13.50 17.33 -0.48
N ASN A 114 -13.95 17.57 -1.71
CA ASN A 114 -14.93 16.70 -2.37
C ASN A 114 -14.34 15.32 -2.70
N TRP A 115 -13.06 15.23 -3.08
CA TRP A 115 -12.38 13.94 -3.27
C TRP A 115 -12.22 13.18 -1.94
N ASN A 116 -11.95 13.89 -0.85
CA ASN A 116 -11.77 13.31 0.48
C ASN A 116 -13.05 13.27 1.34
N LYS A 117 -14.23 13.53 0.75
CA LYS A 117 -15.48 13.67 1.51
C LYS A 117 -15.91 12.39 2.24
N THR A 118 -15.52 11.24 1.70
CA THR A 118 -15.88 9.93 2.25
C THR A 118 -14.76 9.47 3.17
N VAL A 119 -14.96 9.59 4.48
CA VAL A 119 -14.04 9.05 5.48
C VAL A 119 -14.45 7.61 5.80
N PRO A 120 -13.60 6.60 5.56
CA PRO A 120 -13.91 5.22 5.89
C PRO A 120 -14.15 5.05 7.39
N VAL A 121 -15.19 4.30 7.75
CA VAL A 121 -15.51 4.00 9.15
C VAL A 121 -14.44 3.07 9.74
N ALA A 122 -13.97 3.36 10.95
CA ALA A 122 -13.00 2.53 11.64
C ALA A 122 -13.57 1.14 11.96
N ILE A 123 -12.77 0.10 11.81
CA ILE A 123 -13.15 -1.29 12.10
C ILE A 123 -12.52 -1.70 13.42
N GLU A 124 -13.32 -1.57 14.48
CA GLU A 124 -12.95 -1.87 15.86
C GLU A 124 -12.93 -3.38 16.13
N ARG A 125 -11.96 -4.07 15.53
CA ARG A 125 -11.73 -5.51 15.73
C ARG A 125 -10.26 -5.84 15.76
N LEU A 126 -9.91 -6.89 16.50
CA LEU A 126 -8.59 -7.50 16.41
C LEU A 126 -8.52 -8.36 15.15
N LEU A 127 -7.37 -8.33 14.47
CA LEU A 127 -7.14 -9.10 13.24
C LEU A 127 -7.38 -10.60 13.47
N HIS A 128 -6.79 -11.15 14.54
CA HIS A 128 -6.87 -12.56 14.86
C HIS A 128 -8.28 -13.01 15.24
N GLU A 129 -9.11 -12.13 15.82
CA GLU A 129 -10.51 -12.42 16.11
C GLU A 129 -11.35 -12.51 14.84
N SER A 130 -11.09 -11.64 13.86
CA SER A 130 -11.78 -11.68 12.56
C SER A 130 -11.50 -13.01 11.84
N ILE A 131 -10.25 -13.48 11.89
CA ILE A 131 -9.86 -14.79 11.34
C ILE A 131 -10.47 -15.95 12.16
N SER A 132 -10.48 -15.84 13.49
CA SER A 132 -11.11 -16.84 14.37
C SER A 132 -12.62 -16.94 14.11
N LYS A 133 -13.27 -15.83 13.74
CA LYS A 133 -14.67 -15.82 13.32
C LYS A 133 -14.86 -16.58 12.00
N GLN A 134 -13.98 -16.40 11.02
CA GLN A 134 -14.03 -17.19 9.78
C GLN A 134 -13.88 -18.69 10.07
N ALA A 135 -12.98 -19.08 10.98
CA ALA A 135 -12.85 -20.48 11.39
C ALA A 135 -14.07 -21.09 12.06
N LYS A 136 -14.93 -20.27 12.70
CA LYS A 136 -16.22 -20.74 13.24
C LYS A 136 -17.30 -20.85 12.17
N LEU A 137 -17.28 -19.97 11.17
CA LEU A 137 -18.28 -19.94 10.10
C LEU A 137 -18.01 -20.97 9.01
N HIS A 138 -16.73 -21.17 8.68
CA HIS A 138 -16.27 -21.99 7.57
C HIS A 138 -15.04 -22.82 8.00
N PRO A 139 -15.21 -23.78 8.94
CA PRO A 139 -14.10 -24.53 9.52
C PRO A 139 -13.29 -25.32 8.47
N ASP A 140 -13.99 -25.96 7.52
CA ASP A 140 -13.40 -26.90 6.56
C ASP A 140 -12.90 -26.23 5.27
N THR A 141 -13.07 -24.92 5.10
CA THR A 141 -12.60 -24.23 3.90
C THR A 141 -11.08 -24.03 3.93
N PRO A 142 -10.38 -24.11 2.79
CA PRO A 142 -8.93 -23.89 2.75
C PRO A 142 -8.55 -22.48 3.23
N ALA A 143 -7.68 -22.39 4.22
CA ALA A 143 -7.13 -21.13 4.72
C ALA A 143 -5.71 -20.89 4.18
N VAL A 144 -4.87 -21.92 4.16
CA VAL A 144 -3.49 -21.87 3.68
C VAL A 144 -3.24 -23.04 2.73
N ASP A 145 -2.69 -22.76 1.55
CA ASP A 145 -2.20 -23.76 0.61
C ASP A 145 -0.72 -23.46 0.33
N SER A 146 0.16 -24.07 1.11
CA SER A 146 1.60 -23.85 1.06
C SER A 146 2.32 -24.97 0.32
N TRP A 147 3.55 -24.73 -0.10
CA TRP A 147 4.42 -25.76 -0.67
C TRP A 147 4.73 -26.89 0.33
N ASP A 148 4.75 -26.59 1.62
CA ASP A 148 5.07 -27.49 2.73
C ASP A 148 3.84 -28.02 3.50
N GLY A 149 2.62 -27.72 3.04
CA GLY A 149 1.40 -28.25 3.64
C GLY A 149 0.15 -27.42 3.35
N LYS A 150 -1.01 -27.93 3.78
CA LYS A 150 -2.29 -27.23 3.67
C LYS A 150 -2.99 -27.17 5.03
N LEU A 151 -3.72 -26.10 5.29
CA LEU A 151 -4.58 -25.96 6.46
C LEU A 151 -5.93 -25.42 6.06
N ASN A 152 -6.99 -26.01 6.59
CA ASN A 152 -8.29 -25.34 6.65
C ASN A 152 -8.31 -24.30 7.78
N TYR A 153 -9.38 -23.51 7.86
CA TYR A 153 -9.48 -22.46 8.87
C TYR A 153 -9.50 -23.01 10.31
N GLN A 154 -10.13 -24.15 10.55
CA GLN A 154 -10.16 -24.77 11.87
C GLN A 154 -8.76 -25.18 12.31
N GLU A 155 -8.00 -25.86 11.46
CA GLU A 155 -6.64 -26.33 11.73
C GLU A 155 -5.69 -25.16 11.94
N LEU A 156 -5.76 -24.13 11.10
CA LEU A 156 -4.98 -22.89 11.28
C LEU A 156 -5.28 -22.25 12.64
N ASN A 157 -6.56 -22.12 13.01
CA ASN A 157 -6.96 -21.51 14.26
C ASN A 157 -6.50 -22.34 15.48
N VAL A 158 -6.57 -23.67 15.41
CA VAL A 158 -6.13 -24.58 16.48
C VAL A 158 -4.61 -24.54 16.64
N LEU A 159 -3.85 -24.65 15.54
CA LEU A 159 -2.38 -24.62 15.59
C LEU A 159 -1.88 -23.27 16.12
N ALA A 160 -2.40 -22.17 15.59
CA ALA A 160 -2.05 -20.83 16.08
C ALA A 160 -2.44 -20.64 17.55
N GLY A 161 -3.59 -21.18 17.99
CA GLY A 161 -4.03 -21.14 19.38
C GLY A 161 -3.09 -21.89 20.33
N ARG A 162 -2.64 -23.08 19.95
CA ARG A 162 -1.69 -23.86 20.77
C ARG A 162 -0.33 -23.19 20.88
N VAL A 163 0.19 -22.62 19.79
CA VAL A 163 1.43 -21.83 19.86
C VAL A 163 1.20 -20.59 20.73
N ALA A 164 0.06 -19.90 20.60
CA ALA A 164 -0.27 -18.75 21.44
C ALA A 164 -0.31 -19.09 22.93
N GLU A 165 -0.91 -20.22 23.34
CA GLU A 165 -0.91 -20.69 24.73
C GLU A 165 0.50 -20.87 25.27
N HIS A 166 1.41 -21.43 24.46
CA HIS A 166 2.81 -21.56 24.83
C HIS A 166 3.50 -20.20 24.97
N LEU A 167 3.26 -19.26 24.06
CA LEU A 167 3.79 -17.89 24.13
C LEU A 167 3.29 -17.14 25.37
N ILE A 168 2.00 -17.26 25.70
CA ILE A 168 1.42 -16.68 26.92
C ILE A 168 2.09 -17.27 28.16
N ALA A 169 2.31 -18.59 28.20
CA ALA A 169 3.00 -19.24 29.31
C ALA A 169 4.46 -18.77 29.48
N LEU A 170 5.12 -18.35 28.39
CA LEU A 170 6.45 -17.72 28.41
C LEU A 170 6.41 -16.23 28.80
N GLY A 171 5.23 -15.60 28.81
CA GLY A 171 5.04 -14.20 29.19
C GLY A 171 4.91 -13.23 28.00
N VAL A 172 4.59 -13.72 26.81
CA VAL A 172 4.17 -12.84 25.70
C VAL A 172 2.76 -12.31 25.98
N GLY A 173 2.55 -11.02 25.74
CA GLY A 173 1.28 -10.32 25.98
C GLY A 173 1.34 -8.87 25.49
N ASP A 174 0.45 -8.04 26.02
CA ASP A 174 0.30 -6.63 25.62
C ASP A 174 1.64 -5.87 25.63
N GLY A 175 1.94 -5.19 24.53
CA GLY A 175 3.14 -4.36 24.38
C GLY A 175 4.43 -5.13 24.06
N ILE A 176 4.41 -6.46 24.05
CA ILE A 176 5.56 -7.29 23.66
C ILE A 176 5.63 -7.40 22.14
N ILE A 177 6.79 -7.09 21.57
CA ILE A 177 7.09 -7.25 20.14
C ILE A 177 7.95 -8.50 19.96
N VAL A 178 7.48 -9.41 19.11
CA VAL A 178 8.11 -10.70 18.85
C VAL A 178 8.65 -10.75 17.41
N PRO A 179 9.97 -10.82 17.21
CA PRO A 179 10.57 -10.98 15.89
C PRO A 179 10.29 -12.36 15.31
N LEU A 180 10.06 -12.39 14.00
CA LEU A 180 9.80 -13.59 13.21
C LEU A 180 10.94 -13.83 12.21
N PHE A 181 11.69 -14.91 12.39
CA PHE A 181 12.68 -15.41 11.42
C PHE A 181 12.14 -16.65 10.72
N PHE A 182 11.46 -16.43 9.60
CA PHE A 182 10.83 -17.48 8.81
C PHE A 182 11.08 -17.25 7.32
N GLU A 183 11.44 -18.33 6.63
CA GLU A 183 11.23 -18.52 5.21
C GLU A 183 9.73 -18.56 4.87
N LYS A 184 9.39 -18.53 3.58
CA LYS A 184 8.01 -18.78 3.14
C LYS A 184 7.60 -20.20 3.49
N SER A 185 6.64 -20.34 4.39
CA SER A 185 6.10 -21.64 4.84
C SER A 185 4.73 -21.46 5.46
N ILE A 186 4.03 -22.58 5.65
CA ILE A 186 2.78 -22.63 6.40
C ILE A 186 2.94 -22.13 7.83
N TRP A 187 4.12 -22.37 8.42
CA TRP A 187 4.44 -22.04 9.80
C TRP A 187 4.65 -20.55 10.03
N GLY A 188 5.10 -19.80 9.02
CA GLY A 188 5.16 -18.34 9.09
C GLY A 188 3.77 -17.73 9.35
N VAL A 189 2.73 -18.23 8.65
CA VAL A 189 1.34 -17.77 8.84
C VAL A 189 0.82 -18.18 10.22
N VAL A 190 1.08 -19.41 10.66
CA VAL A 190 0.72 -19.90 12.00
C VAL A 190 1.37 -19.03 13.10
N ALA A 191 2.66 -18.72 12.98
CA ALA A 191 3.42 -17.94 13.95
C ALA A 191 2.91 -16.50 14.07
N MET A 192 2.63 -15.83 12.95
CA MET A 192 2.03 -14.48 12.95
C MET A 192 0.69 -14.49 13.70
N LEU A 193 -0.20 -15.43 13.38
CA LEU A 193 -1.50 -15.51 14.03
C LEU A 193 -1.38 -15.89 15.52
N ALA A 194 -0.43 -16.73 15.88
CA ALA A 194 -0.17 -17.14 17.25
C ALA A 194 0.30 -15.97 18.14
N ILE A 195 1.22 -15.14 17.63
CA ILE A 195 1.68 -13.94 18.36
C ILE A 195 0.51 -12.99 18.62
N LEU A 196 -0.30 -12.72 17.59
CA LEU A 196 -1.48 -11.86 17.74
C LEU A 196 -2.48 -12.43 18.75
N LYS A 197 -2.72 -13.75 18.74
CA LYS A 197 -3.59 -14.44 19.72
C LYS A 197 -3.03 -14.42 21.13
N ALA A 198 -1.71 -14.35 21.28
CA ALA A 198 -1.05 -14.19 22.57
C ALA A 198 -1.12 -12.75 23.11
N GLY A 199 -1.64 -11.79 22.32
CA GLY A 199 -1.69 -10.36 22.67
C GLY A 199 -0.42 -9.59 22.32
N GLY A 200 0.57 -10.25 21.71
CA GLY A 200 1.80 -9.61 21.26
C GLY A 200 1.68 -9.00 19.86
N ALA A 201 2.62 -8.12 19.53
CA ALA A 201 2.87 -7.65 18.17
C ALA A 201 3.99 -8.46 17.53
N PHE A 202 4.03 -8.58 16.21
CA PHE A 202 5.16 -9.20 15.52
C PHE A 202 5.93 -8.25 14.60
N VAL A 203 7.19 -8.59 14.30
CA VAL A 203 7.99 -7.92 13.27
C VAL A 203 8.64 -8.99 12.41
N GLY A 204 8.43 -8.92 11.09
CA GLY A 204 9.09 -9.83 10.17
C GLY A 204 10.56 -9.45 10.00
N MET A 205 11.44 -10.45 10.11
CA MET A 205 12.87 -10.31 9.96
C MET A 205 13.35 -11.14 8.78
N ASP A 206 14.27 -10.58 8.00
CA ASP A 206 14.91 -11.29 6.89
C ASP A 206 16.12 -12.06 7.43
N THR A 207 16.14 -13.36 7.16
CA THR A 207 17.13 -14.31 7.67
C THR A 207 18.50 -14.12 7.03
N SER A 208 18.56 -13.43 5.88
CA SER A 208 19.79 -13.10 5.15
C SER A 208 20.45 -11.79 5.59
N GLN A 209 19.80 -11.01 6.46
CA GLN A 209 20.36 -9.72 6.92
C GLN A 209 21.64 -9.90 7.73
N ALA A 210 22.59 -8.99 7.50
CA ALA A 210 23.83 -8.94 8.27
C ALA A 210 23.56 -8.83 9.78
N THR A 211 24.35 -9.55 10.58
CA THR A 211 24.21 -9.66 12.04
C THR A 211 24.06 -8.29 12.73
N ASP A 212 24.88 -7.31 12.36
CA ASP A 212 24.83 -5.97 12.98
C ASP A 212 23.51 -5.24 12.75
N ARG A 213 22.89 -5.43 11.58
CA ARG A 213 21.58 -4.83 11.28
C ARG A 213 20.49 -5.53 12.08
N ARG A 214 20.56 -6.87 12.15
CA ARG A 214 19.64 -7.70 12.93
C ARG A 214 19.69 -7.34 14.41
N GLU A 215 20.86 -7.32 15.04
CA GLU A 215 21.02 -6.97 16.46
C GLU A 215 20.54 -5.56 16.76
N ARG A 216 20.78 -4.58 15.87
CA ARG A 216 20.25 -3.22 16.02
C ARG A 216 18.72 -3.22 16.11
N ILE A 217 18.05 -3.87 15.17
CA ILE A 217 16.58 -3.96 15.17
C ILE A 217 16.07 -4.66 16.44
N LEU A 218 16.72 -5.77 16.84
CA LEU A 218 16.34 -6.53 18.04
C LEU A 218 16.50 -5.68 19.31
N ASN A 219 17.55 -4.88 19.41
CA ASN A 219 17.76 -3.96 20.52
C ASN A 219 16.73 -2.80 20.49
N ASP A 220 16.45 -2.22 19.33
CA ASP A 220 15.50 -1.10 19.19
C ASP A 220 14.08 -1.45 19.66
N ILE A 221 13.67 -2.70 19.47
CA ILE A 221 12.37 -3.21 19.92
C ILE A 221 12.41 -3.87 21.30
N ASN A 222 13.57 -3.87 21.98
CA ASN A 222 13.81 -4.58 23.24
C ASN A 222 13.36 -6.06 23.18
N ALA A 223 13.76 -6.76 22.12
CA ALA A 223 13.34 -8.13 21.88
C ALA A 223 13.80 -9.08 23.00
N LYS A 224 12.83 -9.75 23.64
CA LYS A 224 13.09 -10.81 24.62
C LYS A 224 12.76 -12.20 24.07
N PHE A 225 11.68 -12.30 23.30
CA PHE A 225 11.21 -13.54 22.68
C PHE A 225 11.41 -13.44 21.18
N VAL A 226 11.86 -14.51 20.55
CA VAL A 226 12.04 -14.59 19.10
C VAL A 226 11.40 -15.88 18.61
N LEU A 227 10.53 -15.77 17.62
CA LEU A 227 9.92 -16.93 16.98
C LEU A 227 10.67 -17.22 15.68
N THR A 228 10.99 -18.49 15.46
CA THR A 228 11.76 -18.92 14.30
C THR A 228 11.09 -20.13 13.65
N SER A 229 11.36 -20.38 12.37
CA SER A 229 11.19 -21.73 11.85
C SER A 229 12.19 -22.69 12.52
N ILE A 230 12.00 -23.99 12.34
CA ILE A 230 12.95 -25.00 12.83
C ILE A 230 14.34 -24.78 12.21
N GLU A 231 14.39 -24.43 10.92
CA GLU A 231 15.64 -24.21 10.19
C GLU A 231 16.43 -23.01 10.73
N HIS A 232 15.72 -21.98 11.19
CA HIS A 232 16.33 -20.75 11.72
C HIS A 232 16.45 -20.74 13.25
N ALA A 233 16.26 -21.87 13.95
CA ALA A 233 16.34 -21.92 15.42
C ALA A 233 17.70 -21.48 15.98
N ASN A 234 18.78 -21.66 15.21
CA ASN A 234 20.13 -21.28 15.60
C ASN A 234 20.58 -19.92 15.03
N ILE A 235 19.66 -19.11 14.48
CA ILE A 235 20.01 -17.83 13.85
C ILE A 235 20.58 -16.80 14.83
N LEU A 236 20.25 -16.96 16.12
CA LEU A 236 20.76 -16.18 17.24
C LEU A 236 21.41 -17.13 18.25
N HIS A 237 22.59 -16.76 18.75
CA HIS A 237 23.34 -17.54 19.73
C HIS A 237 23.41 -16.87 21.12
N ASP A 238 22.84 -15.68 21.25
CA ASP A 238 22.85 -14.91 22.49
C ASP A 238 21.79 -15.42 23.48
N SER A 239 22.21 -15.72 24.72
CA SER A 239 21.34 -16.23 25.78
C SER A 239 20.33 -15.22 26.30
N LYS A 240 20.42 -13.94 25.92
CA LYS A 240 19.42 -12.91 26.26
C LYS A 240 18.07 -13.14 25.58
N TYR A 241 18.03 -13.91 24.49
CA TYR A 241 16.81 -14.20 23.73
C TYR A 241 16.21 -15.56 24.12
N THR A 242 14.90 -15.59 24.35
CA THR A 242 14.13 -16.84 24.39
C THR A 242 13.68 -17.20 22.98
N ILE A 243 14.37 -18.15 22.35
CA ILE A 243 14.06 -18.63 21.00
C ILE A 243 12.95 -19.69 21.07
N VAL A 244 11.91 -19.54 20.27
CA VAL A 244 10.76 -20.45 20.19
C VAL A 244 10.62 -20.97 18.75
N PRO A 245 11.15 -22.16 18.43
CA PRO A 245 11.01 -22.76 17.10
C PRO A 245 9.60 -23.26 16.83
N VAL A 246 9.02 -22.88 15.69
CA VAL A 246 7.69 -23.29 15.23
C VAL A 246 7.79 -24.14 13.96
N GLY A 247 7.11 -25.28 13.96
CA GLY A 247 7.11 -26.29 12.90
C GLY A 247 6.24 -27.50 13.26
N PRO A 248 6.30 -28.60 12.49
CA PRO A 248 5.39 -29.75 12.60
C PRO A 248 5.34 -30.43 13.98
N HIS A 249 6.40 -30.31 14.77
CA HIS A 249 6.52 -30.98 16.07
C HIS A 249 6.43 -30.04 17.28
N THR A 250 6.18 -28.74 17.07
CA THR A 250 6.29 -27.68 18.10
C THR A 250 5.41 -27.89 19.33
N LEU A 251 4.42 -28.78 19.28
CA LEU A 251 3.39 -28.92 20.34
C LEU A 251 3.22 -30.35 20.87
N SER A 252 4.09 -31.30 20.48
CA SER A 252 4.03 -32.67 21.00
C SER A 252 4.52 -32.77 22.46
N THR A 253 5.22 -31.76 22.98
CA THR A 253 5.87 -31.77 24.30
C THR A 253 5.10 -31.02 25.40
N THR A 254 4.12 -30.17 25.05
CA THR A 254 3.46 -29.25 26.00
C THR A 254 2.21 -29.84 26.68
N THR A 255 1.78 -31.04 26.28
CA THR A 255 0.49 -31.64 26.70
C THR A 255 0.41 -32.05 28.17
N ASN A 256 1.53 -32.10 28.91
CA ASN A 256 1.52 -32.55 30.32
C ASN A 256 1.44 -31.42 31.36
N SER A 257 1.71 -30.16 31.01
CA SER A 257 1.71 -29.04 31.99
C SER A 257 0.49 -28.13 31.93
N THR A 258 -0.21 -28.06 30.79
CA THR A 258 -1.31 -27.10 30.58
C THR A 258 -2.67 -27.55 31.12
N ARG A 259 -2.84 -28.83 31.50
CA ARG A 259 -4.11 -29.34 32.06
C ARG A 259 -4.45 -28.79 33.46
N LYS A 260 -3.56 -28.01 34.10
CA LYS A 260 -3.78 -27.41 35.42
C LYS A 260 -4.20 -25.93 35.42
N LEU A 261 -4.23 -25.25 34.27
CA LEU A 261 -4.56 -23.82 34.19
C LEU A 261 -5.99 -23.50 33.70
N THR A 262 -6.80 -24.52 33.38
CA THR A 262 -8.20 -24.33 32.95
C THR A 262 -9.23 -24.46 34.08
N SER A 263 -8.79 -24.44 35.34
CA SER A 263 -9.66 -24.47 36.52
C SER A 263 -9.51 -23.20 37.37
N SER A 264 -9.82 -22.05 36.79
CA SER A 264 -10.23 -20.88 37.58
C SER A 264 -11.36 -20.14 36.85
N ASN A 265 -12.58 -20.53 37.19
CA ASN A 265 -13.74 -19.66 37.08
C ASN A 265 -13.46 -18.41 37.94
N GLY A 266 -13.37 -17.25 37.29
CA GLY A 266 -13.32 -15.96 37.92
C GLY A 266 -13.41 -14.88 36.85
N GLY A 267 -14.58 -14.25 36.73
CA GLY A 267 -14.85 -13.12 35.84
C GLY A 267 -14.06 -11.87 36.24
N GLY A 268 -12.75 -11.91 36.08
CA GLY A 268 -11.87 -10.75 36.05
C GLY A 268 -11.45 -10.53 34.62
N SER A 269 -11.69 -9.32 34.11
CA SER A 269 -11.24 -8.85 32.80
C SER A 269 -9.78 -9.26 32.58
N ARG A 270 -9.55 -10.32 31.78
CA ARG A 270 -8.23 -10.55 31.17
C ARG A 270 -7.92 -9.25 30.44
N SER A 271 -6.81 -8.60 30.72
CA SER A 271 -6.33 -7.46 29.91
C SER A 271 -6.15 -8.01 28.49
N GLY A 272 -7.22 -7.92 27.71
CA GLY A 272 -7.33 -8.48 26.39
C GLY A 272 -6.82 -7.42 25.44
N ALA A 273 -6.06 -7.86 24.44
CA ALA A 273 -5.50 -6.97 23.45
C ALA A 273 -6.55 -5.92 23.01
N THR A 274 -6.23 -4.64 23.17
CA THR A 274 -7.14 -3.58 22.74
C THR A 274 -6.90 -3.28 21.27
N ILE A 275 -7.90 -2.71 20.60
CA ILE A 275 -7.80 -2.33 19.17
C ILE A 275 -6.66 -1.31 18.91
N ASP A 276 -6.25 -0.55 19.93
CA ASP A 276 -5.18 0.43 19.83
C ASP A 276 -3.78 -0.17 19.99
N LEU A 277 -3.68 -1.42 20.47
CA LEU A 277 -2.39 -2.11 20.57
C LEU A 277 -1.81 -2.38 19.17
N THR A 278 -0.48 -2.40 19.13
CA THR A 278 0.27 -2.72 17.92
C THR A 278 0.01 -4.17 17.51
N ALA A 279 -0.40 -4.39 16.27
CA ALA A 279 -0.52 -5.72 15.67
C ALA A 279 0.83 -6.16 15.07
N TYR A 280 1.49 -5.27 14.34
CA TYR A 280 2.80 -5.55 13.76
C TYR A 280 3.64 -4.29 13.56
N LEU A 281 4.94 -4.53 13.35
CA LEU A 281 5.92 -3.51 13.02
C LEU A 281 6.65 -3.85 11.72
N MET A 282 7.12 -2.81 11.04
CA MET A 282 7.97 -2.92 9.87
C MET A 282 9.09 -1.90 9.94
N PHE A 283 10.28 -2.28 9.49
CA PHE A 283 11.43 -1.40 9.48
C PHE A 283 11.69 -0.87 8.07
N THR A 284 11.75 0.45 7.95
CA THR A 284 12.11 1.13 6.69
C THR A 284 13.56 1.57 6.69
N SER A 285 14.17 1.73 5.51
CA SER A 285 15.47 2.38 5.36
C SER A 285 15.30 3.87 5.66
N GLY A 286 15.44 4.27 6.92
CA GLY A 286 15.32 5.67 7.30
C GLY A 286 16.32 6.55 6.54
N SER A 287 15.95 7.81 6.27
CA SER A 287 16.79 8.79 5.56
C SER A 287 18.13 9.09 6.25
N THR A 288 18.25 8.77 7.55
CA THR A 288 19.46 8.92 8.35
C THR A 288 20.36 7.68 8.33
N GLY A 289 20.02 6.66 7.53
CA GLY A 289 20.72 5.36 7.50
C GLY A 289 20.37 4.41 8.65
N GLN A 290 19.65 4.88 9.67
CA GLN A 290 19.15 4.04 10.75
C GLN A 290 17.73 3.53 10.43
N PRO A 291 17.46 2.21 10.58
CA PRO A 291 16.13 1.66 10.40
C PRO A 291 15.11 2.32 11.33
N LYS A 292 13.91 2.64 10.82
CA LYS A 292 12.80 3.17 11.63
C LYS A 292 11.64 2.20 11.65
N GLY A 293 11.21 1.81 12.86
CA GLY A 293 10.07 0.92 13.07
C GLY A 293 8.75 1.67 12.94
N VAL A 294 7.94 1.30 11.96
CA VAL A 294 6.55 1.76 11.79
C VAL A 294 5.62 0.80 12.52
N ARG A 295 4.93 1.29 13.55
CA ARG A 295 3.94 0.52 14.32
C ARG A 295 2.58 0.64 13.67
N THR A 296 1.93 -0.50 13.44
CA THR A 296 0.53 -0.53 12.96
C THR A 296 -0.35 -1.18 14.02
N SER A 297 -1.38 -0.48 14.47
CA SER A 297 -2.35 -1.00 15.44
C SER A 297 -3.32 -1.99 14.82
N HIS A 298 -4.00 -2.76 15.67
CA HIS A 298 -5.11 -3.61 15.24
C HIS A 298 -6.22 -2.80 14.57
N LEU A 299 -6.59 -1.65 15.11
CA LEU A 299 -7.59 -0.75 14.53
C LEU A 299 -7.21 -0.33 13.12
N ALA A 300 -5.97 0.13 12.94
CA ALA A 300 -5.48 0.58 11.65
C ALA A 300 -5.47 -0.59 10.64
N ALA A 301 -4.86 -1.71 11.00
CA ALA A 301 -4.75 -2.87 10.12
C ALA A 301 -6.12 -3.48 9.76
N SER A 302 -7.02 -3.63 10.74
CA SER A 302 -8.37 -4.15 10.50
C SER A 302 -9.20 -3.21 9.63
N THR A 303 -9.09 -1.89 9.85
CA THR A 303 -9.76 -0.87 9.03
C THR A 303 -9.29 -0.95 7.59
N SER A 304 -7.98 -0.96 7.38
CA SER A 304 -7.39 -1.03 6.04
C SER A 304 -7.78 -2.33 5.33
N CYS A 305 -7.53 -3.50 5.97
CA CYS A 305 -7.88 -4.81 5.42
C CYS A 305 -9.35 -4.90 5.01
N PHE A 306 -10.27 -4.38 5.81
CA PHE A 306 -11.69 -4.41 5.49
C PHE A 306 -12.04 -3.54 4.27
N HIS A 307 -11.57 -2.29 4.23
CA HIS A 307 -11.95 -1.35 3.17
C HIS A 307 -11.30 -1.69 1.83
N HIS A 308 -9.98 -1.91 1.79
CA HIS A 308 -9.33 -2.32 0.55
C HIS A 308 -9.77 -3.73 0.13
N GLY A 309 -10.06 -4.61 1.09
CA GLY A 309 -10.55 -5.95 0.81
C GLY A 309 -11.89 -5.90 0.07
N ARG A 310 -12.80 -5.03 0.50
CA ARG A 310 -14.05 -4.78 -0.23
C ARG A 310 -13.81 -4.15 -1.59
N ALA A 311 -12.95 -3.13 -1.66
CA ALA A 311 -12.64 -2.41 -2.89
C ALA A 311 -12.10 -3.32 -3.99
N PHE A 312 -11.19 -4.23 -3.64
CA PHE A 312 -10.60 -5.18 -4.58
C PHE A 312 -11.43 -6.47 -4.73
N GLY A 313 -12.54 -6.57 -4.01
CA GLY A 313 -13.47 -7.70 -4.04
C GLY A 313 -12.89 -9.00 -3.48
N PHE A 314 -12.11 -8.94 -2.41
CA PHE A 314 -11.73 -10.12 -1.65
C PHE A 314 -12.98 -10.85 -1.16
N SER A 315 -12.95 -12.19 -1.20
CA SER A 315 -14.07 -13.04 -0.81
C SER A 315 -13.59 -14.44 -0.45
N ALA A 316 -14.52 -15.33 -0.07
CA ALA A 316 -14.21 -16.73 0.22
C ALA A 316 -13.66 -17.51 -0.99
N SER A 317 -13.88 -17.03 -2.23
CA SER A 317 -13.30 -17.65 -3.42
C SER A 317 -11.91 -17.12 -3.75
N THR A 318 -11.41 -16.10 -3.03
CA THR A 318 -10.10 -15.51 -3.29
C THR A 318 -8.99 -16.49 -2.92
N ARG A 319 -8.05 -16.69 -3.83
CA ARG A 319 -6.81 -17.46 -3.65
C ARG A 319 -5.63 -16.54 -3.97
N THR A 320 -5.04 -15.97 -2.93
CA THR A 320 -4.02 -14.92 -3.06
C THR A 320 -2.64 -15.56 -3.11
N LEU A 321 -1.80 -15.16 -4.06
CA LEU A 321 -0.37 -15.49 -4.02
C LEU A 321 0.30 -14.74 -2.87
N GLN A 322 0.94 -15.45 -1.96
CA GLN A 322 1.81 -14.86 -0.96
C GLN A 322 3.20 -14.64 -1.61
N PHE A 323 3.42 -13.47 -2.18
CA PHE A 323 4.66 -13.14 -2.88
C PHE A 323 5.55 -12.22 -2.05
N ALA A 324 4.99 -11.13 -1.53
CA ALA A 324 5.77 -10.08 -0.87
C ALA A 324 6.51 -10.63 0.36
N ALA A 325 7.72 -10.12 0.62
CA ALA A 325 8.53 -10.53 1.77
C ALA A 325 7.81 -10.23 3.10
N TYR A 326 8.08 -11.00 4.15
CA TYR A 326 7.54 -10.72 5.50
C TYR A 326 8.15 -9.48 6.16
N THR A 327 9.12 -8.84 5.52
CA THR A 327 9.69 -7.55 5.90
C THR A 327 8.96 -6.36 5.25
N PHE A 328 7.93 -6.61 4.45
CA PHE A 328 7.18 -5.60 3.71
C PHE A 328 5.68 -5.67 4.02
N ASP A 329 4.99 -4.53 4.00
CA ASP A 329 3.57 -4.41 4.37
C ASP A 329 2.65 -5.24 3.50
N ILE A 330 2.91 -5.27 2.19
CA ILE A 330 2.12 -6.07 1.24
C ILE A 330 2.10 -7.55 1.64
N GLY A 331 3.16 -8.09 2.24
CA GLY A 331 3.17 -9.48 2.71
C GLY A 331 2.13 -9.73 3.80
N PHE A 332 1.91 -8.77 4.68
CA PHE A 332 0.88 -8.83 5.70
C PHE A 332 -0.51 -8.56 5.11
N THR A 333 -0.62 -7.61 4.18
CA THR A 333 -1.86 -7.35 3.44
C THR A 333 -2.36 -8.60 2.71
N GLU A 334 -1.49 -9.29 1.98
CA GLU A 334 -1.79 -10.55 1.30
C GLU A 334 -2.39 -11.58 2.29
N ILE A 335 -1.74 -11.79 3.43
CA ILE A 335 -2.18 -12.76 4.44
C ILE A 335 -3.48 -12.33 5.12
N PHE A 336 -3.49 -11.19 5.81
CA PHE A 336 -4.58 -10.83 6.71
C PHE A 336 -5.86 -10.46 5.96
N THR A 337 -5.76 -9.81 4.80
CA THR A 337 -6.94 -9.47 4.00
C THR A 337 -7.60 -10.74 3.47
N THR A 338 -6.79 -11.66 2.93
CA THR A 338 -7.30 -12.94 2.42
C THR A 338 -8.01 -13.73 3.51
N LEU A 339 -7.36 -13.87 4.67
CA LEU A 339 -7.91 -14.63 5.80
C LEU A 339 -9.14 -13.93 6.43
N LEU A 340 -9.18 -12.61 6.46
CA LEU A 340 -10.31 -11.85 6.99
C LEU A 340 -11.58 -12.06 6.15
N PHE A 341 -11.43 -12.22 4.83
CA PHE A 341 -12.53 -12.43 3.89
C PHE A 341 -12.88 -13.90 3.62
N GLY A 342 -12.26 -14.85 4.33
CA GLY A 342 -12.55 -16.28 4.18
C GLY A 342 -11.84 -16.95 2.99
N GLY A 343 -10.91 -16.25 2.33
CA GLY A 343 -10.14 -16.79 1.20
C GLY A 343 -8.98 -17.71 1.62
N CYS A 344 -8.15 -18.10 0.67
CA CYS A 344 -6.99 -18.97 0.89
C CYS A 344 -5.68 -18.27 0.51
N ILE A 345 -4.70 -18.22 1.41
CA ILE A 345 -3.37 -17.71 1.11
C ILE A 345 -2.50 -18.84 0.54
N CYS A 346 -1.93 -18.62 -0.64
CA CYS A 346 -1.16 -19.60 -1.40
C CYS A 346 0.34 -19.28 -1.26
N VAL A 347 1.10 -20.12 -0.56
CA VAL A 347 2.47 -19.80 -0.12
C VAL A 347 3.48 -20.68 -0.87
N PRO A 348 4.06 -20.24 -2.01
CA PRO A 348 5.18 -20.95 -2.63
C PRO A 348 6.43 -20.85 -1.75
N SER A 349 7.38 -21.76 -1.94
CA SER A 349 8.70 -21.63 -1.31
C SER A 349 9.43 -20.38 -1.83
N ASP A 350 10.42 -19.89 -1.07
CA ASP A 350 11.25 -18.75 -1.52
C ASP A 350 11.92 -19.01 -2.88
N ASN A 351 12.33 -20.26 -3.14
CA ASN A 351 12.89 -20.63 -4.42
C ASN A 351 11.84 -20.65 -5.55
N GLU A 352 10.68 -21.28 -5.33
CA GLU A 352 9.60 -21.34 -6.31
C GLU A 352 9.08 -19.94 -6.69
N ARG A 353 8.98 -19.04 -5.70
CA ARG A 353 8.60 -17.63 -5.90
C ARG A 353 9.47 -16.92 -6.93
N LEU A 354 10.76 -17.25 -7.00
CA LEU A 354 11.73 -16.59 -7.87
C LEU A 354 11.96 -17.32 -9.19
N THR A 355 11.83 -18.65 -9.19
CA THR A 355 12.24 -19.49 -10.33
C THR A 355 11.09 -20.16 -11.06
N ALA A 356 9.93 -20.33 -10.40
CA ALA A 356 8.82 -21.15 -10.88
C ALA A 356 7.44 -20.54 -10.53
N ILE A 357 7.34 -19.21 -10.58
CA ILE A 357 6.13 -18.47 -10.16
C ILE A 357 4.87 -18.85 -10.97
N GLU A 358 4.98 -19.01 -12.29
CA GLU A 358 3.85 -19.43 -13.15
C GLU A 358 3.34 -20.84 -12.75
N ALA A 359 4.27 -21.77 -12.53
CA ALA A 359 3.95 -23.13 -12.11
C ALA A 359 3.29 -23.17 -10.72
N SER A 360 3.77 -22.34 -9.80
CA SER A 360 3.21 -22.21 -8.45
C SER A 360 1.79 -21.64 -8.46
N ILE A 361 1.57 -20.57 -9.25
CA ILE A 361 0.25 -19.97 -9.47
C ILE A 361 -0.74 -21.02 -9.97
N ASN A 362 -0.36 -21.82 -10.97
CA ASN A 362 -1.22 -22.86 -11.53
C ASN A 362 -1.46 -24.01 -10.54
N ARG A 363 -0.40 -24.52 -9.88
CA ARG A 363 -0.48 -25.63 -8.90
C ARG A 363 -1.40 -25.27 -7.74
N MET A 364 -1.31 -24.05 -7.25
CA MET A 364 -2.11 -23.55 -6.13
C MET A 364 -3.42 -22.90 -6.57
N ASN A 365 -3.73 -22.88 -7.88
CA ASN A 365 -4.91 -22.22 -8.45
C ASN A 365 -5.10 -20.78 -7.92
N VAL A 366 -4.01 -20.00 -7.91
CA VAL A 366 -4.04 -18.60 -7.49
C VAL A 366 -4.91 -17.80 -8.45
N ASN A 367 -5.79 -16.96 -7.90
CA ASN A 367 -6.65 -16.08 -8.68
C ASN A 367 -6.47 -14.58 -8.38
N LEU A 368 -5.70 -14.22 -7.35
CA LEU A 368 -5.32 -12.86 -7.03
C LEU A 368 -3.81 -12.78 -6.80
N CYS A 369 -3.16 -11.82 -7.46
CA CYS A 369 -1.75 -11.50 -7.26
C CYS A 369 -1.59 -10.03 -6.88
N PHE A 370 -0.68 -9.71 -5.97
CA PHE A 370 -0.21 -8.36 -5.72
C PHE A 370 1.30 -8.30 -5.98
N LEU A 371 1.69 -7.67 -7.08
CA LEU A 371 3.07 -7.66 -7.55
C LEU A 371 3.54 -6.25 -7.90
N THR A 372 4.84 -6.04 -7.89
CA THR A 372 5.38 -4.85 -8.55
C THR A 372 5.29 -5.01 -10.07
N PRO A 373 5.20 -3.91 -10.83
CA PRO A 373 5.34 -3.91 -12.28
C PRO A 373 6.49 -4.80 -12.78
N THR A 374 7.68 -4.65 -12.19
CA THR A 374 8.86 -5.45 -12.54
C THR A 374 8.61 -6.95 -12.45
N VAL A 375 8.04 -7.43 -11.35
CA VAL A 375 7.74 -8.87 -11.18
C VAL A 375 6.60 -9.32 -12.10
N SER A 376 5.56 -8.49 -12.24
CA SER A 376 4.40 -8.82 -13.08
C SER A 376 4.79 -9.05 -14.55
N ARG A 377 5.83 -8.38 -15.04
CA ARG A 377 6.36 -8.53 -16.40
C ARG A 377 7.07 -9.86 -16.63
N LEU A 378 7.52 -10.54 -15.57
CA LEU A 378 8.13 -11.87 -15.65
C LEU A 378 7.08 -12.97 -15.89
N ILE A 379 5.81 -12.68 -15.59
CA ILE A 379 4.70 -13.62 -15.75
C ILE A 379 4.00 -13.34 -17.08
N ARG A 380 3.70 -14.40 -17.83
CA ARG A 380 2.87 -14.34 -19.04
C ARG A 380 1.42 -14.63 -18.66
N PRO A 381 0.49 -13.69 -18.85
CA PRO A 381 -0.91 -13.86 -18.45
C PRO A 381 -1.57 -15.13 -19.01
N ASN A 382 -1.21 -15.53 -20.24
CA ASN A 382 -1.74 -16.75 -20.86
C ASN A 382 -1.25 -18.06 -20.21
N GLN A 383 -0.14 -18.02 -19.46
CA GLN A 383 0.36 -19.17 -18.70
C GLN A 383 -0.28 -19.30 -17.32
N VAL A 384 -1.03 -18.29 -16.86
CA VAL A 384 -1.67 -18.26 -15.53
C VAL A 384 -3.15 -17.89 -15.63
N PRO A 385 -3.96 -18.66 -16.39
CA PRO A 385 -5.34 -18.31 -16.69
C PRO A 385 -6.27 -18.26 -15.46
N SER A 386 -5.85 -18.79 -14.31
CA SER A 386 -6.58 -18.71 -13.05
C SER A 386 -6.54 -17.30 -12.43
N VAL A 387 -5.58 -16.45 -12.80
CA VAL A 387 -5.44 -15.09 -12.29
C VAL A 387 -6.52 -14.20 -12.87
N THR A 388 -7.46 -13.80 -12.02
CA THR A 388 -8.60 -12.93 -12.36
C THR A 388 -8.47 -11.55 -11.73
N LYS A 389 -7.51 -11.34 -10.83
CA LYS A 389 -7.24 -10.07 -10.16
C LYS A 389 -5.74 -9.82 -10.08
N MET A 390 -5.30 -8.69 -10.63
CA MET A 390 -3.91 -8.24 -10.56
C MET A 390 -3.84 -6.88 -9.87
N LEU A 391 -3.20 -6.83 -8.71
CA LEU A 391 -2.90 -5.60 -8.00
C LEU A 391 -1.44 -5.22 -8.31
N LEU A 392 -1.22 -4.01 -8.80
CA LEU A 392 0.11 -3.47 -9.09
C LEU A 392 0.42 -2.33 -8.13
N GLY A 393 1.62 -2.33 -7.54
CA GLY A 393 2.06 -1.29 -6.61
C GLY A 393 3.56 -1.34 -6.33
N GLY A 394 4.05 -0.40 -5.52
CA GLY A 394 5.46 -0.32 -5.10
C GLY A 394 6.44 0.25 -6.13
N GLU A 395 6.05 0.39 -7.40
CA GLU A 395 6.84 1.05 -8.45
C GLU A 395 5.93 1.93 -9.32
N LYS A 396 6.54 2.77 -10.18
CA LYS A 396 5.79 3.51 -11.19
C LYS A 396 5.16 2.53 -12.18
N ILE A 397 3.83 2.58 -12.30
CA ILE A 397 3.05 1.77 -13.23
C ILE A 397 2.93 2.50 -14.56
N THR A 398 3.11 1.79 -15.67
CA THR A 398 2.94 2.31 -17.03
C THR A 398 1.68 1.74 -17.71
N ASP A 399 1.26 2.37 -18.81
CA ASP A 399 0.15 1.85 -19.62
C ASP A 399 0.46 0.45 -20.18
N ASP A 400 1.72 0.12 -20.43
CA ASP A 400 2.14 -1.22 -20.87
C ASP A 400 1.89 -2.28 -19.79
N ASP A 401 2.14 -1.95 -18.52
CA ASP A 401 1.86 -2.85 -17.39
C ASP A 401 0.37 -3.16 -17.28
N ILE A 402 -0.45 -2.12 -17.45
CA ILE A 402 -1.90 -2.20 -17.45
C ILE A 402 -2.39 -3.04 -18.63
N ASN A 403 -1.97 -2.69 -19.84
CA ASN A 403 -2.41 -3.34 -21.07
C ASN A 403 -1.98 -4.80 -21.14
N ARG A 404 -0.86 -5.18 -20.51
CA ARG A 404 -0.41 -6.58 -20.41
C ARG A 404 -1.45 -7.46 -19.71
N TRP A 405 -2.04 -6.98 -18.62
CA TRP A 405 -2.99 -7.74 -17.80
C TRP A 405 -4.45 -7.47 -18.17
N ARG A 406 -4.70 -6.49 -19.04
CA ARG A 406 -6.03 -6.10 -19.51
C ARG A 406 -6.68 -7.26 -20.27
N SER A 407 -7.69 -7.88 -19.64
CA SER A 407 -8.54 -8.86 -20.30
C SER A 407 -9.95 -8.83 -19.70
N PRO A 408 -10.99 -9.32 -20.41
CA PRO A 408 -12.33 -9.44 -19.85
C PRO A 408 -12.42 -10.34 -18.61
N LYS A 409 -11.40 -11.18 -18.37
CA LYS A 409 -11.34 -12.15 -17.27
C LYS A 409 -10.44 -11.69 -16.12
N CYS A 410 -9.73 -10.57 -16.26
CA CYS A 410 -8.80 -10.07 -15.25
C CYS A 410 -9.09 -8.59 -14.95
N THR A 411 -9.54 -8.33 -13.73
CA THR A 411 -9.62 -6.97 -13.19
C THR A 411 -8.27 -6.56 -12.63
N TRP A 412 -7.84 -5.33 -12.92
CA TRP A 412 -6.57 -4.80 -12.43
C TRP A 412 -6.82 -3.60 -11.52
N TYR A 413 -5.98 -3.47 -10.51
CA TYR A 413 -6.03 -2.38 -9.55
C TYR A 413 -4.65 -1.76 -9.42
N VAL A 414 -4.62 -0.44 -9.24
CA VAL A 414 -3.41 0.33 -9.00
C VAL A 414 -3.42 0.79 -7.57
N ASP A 415 -2.42 0.35 -6.81
CA ASP A 415 -2.15 0.86 -5.49
C ASP A 415 -1.25 2.10 -5.58
N ALA A 416 -1.60 3.15 -4.85
CA ALA A 416 -0.74 4.32 -4.69
C ALA A 416 0.23 4.07 -3.53
N PRO A 417 1.50 4.48 -3.64
CA PRO A 417 2.46 4.30 -2.57
C PRO A 417 1.96 5.00 -1.31
N SER A 418 1.78 4.27 -0.21
CA SER A 418 1.32 4.83 1.04
C SER A 418 2.27 4.49 2.19
N PHE A 419 2.70 5.54 2.91
CA PHE A 419 3.27 5.41 4.25
C PHE A 419 2.17 5.39 5.33
N THR A 420 0.91 5.23 4.91
CA THR A 420 -0.30 5.34 5.72
C THR A 420 -1.13 4.06 5.57
N CYS A 421 -1.05 3.21 6.59
CA CYS A 421 -1.81 1.96 6.79
C CYS A 421 -2.16 1.13 5.53
N LEU A 422 -1.20 0.29 5.15
CA LEU A 422 -1.22 -0.79 4.17
C LEU A 422 -1.47 -0.37 2.72
N LEU A 423 -2.59 0.25 2.38
CA LEU A 423 -2.95 0.58 0.99
C LEU A 423 -3.75 1.88 0.90
N THR A 424 -3.49 2.65 -0.15
CA THR A 424 -4.34 3.78 -0.57
C THR A 424 -4.57 3.60 -2.05
N TYR A 425 -5.83 3.43 -2.46
CA TYR A 425 -6.15 3.18 -3.86
C TYR A 425 -7.02 4.29 -4.41
N ALA A 426 -6.84 4.58 -5.69
CA ALA A 426 -7.82 5.33 -6.46
C ALA A 426 -8.65 4.32 -7.26
N ASP A 427 -9.98 4.43 -7.19
CA ASP A 427 -10.86 3.68 -8.09
C ASP A 427 -10.72 4.32 -9.48
N ILE A 428 -9.78 3.81 -10.27
CA ILE A 428 -9.63 4.23 -11.65
C ILE A 428 -10.57 3.37 -12.49
N SER A 429 -11.87 3.65 -12.36
CA SER A 429 -12.85 3.16 -13.33
C SER A 429 -12.55 3.83 -14.67
N TYR A 430 -11.70 3.21 -15.49
CA TYR A 430 -11.34 3.64 -16.85
C TYR A 430 -12.56 3.65 -17.81
N SER A 431 -13.77 3.35 -17.32
CA SER A 431 -15.03 3.44 -18.06
C SER A 431 -15.54 4.87 -18.27
N GLU A 432 -15.02 5.89 -17.58
CA GLU A 432 -15.55 7.26 -17.70
C GLU A 432 -14.56 8.30 -18.27
N CYS A 433 -13.27 8.00 -18.38
CA CYS A 433 -12.30 8.93 -18.98
C CYS A 433 -12.30 8.93 -20.53
N SER A 434 -13.13 8.09 -21.16
CA SER A 434 -13.31 8.02 -22.62
C SER A 434 -14.67 8.56 -23.10
N LYS A 435 -15.48 9.16 -22.23
CA LYS A 435 -16.81 9.70 -22.55
C LYS A 435 -17.00 11.18 -22.21
N THR A 436 -15.97 11.99 -22.39
CA THR A 436 -16.13 13.44 -22.65
C THR A 436 -15.80 13.73 -24.10
N THR A 437 -16.54 13.07 -24.99
CA THR A 437 -16.77 13.52 -26.37
C THR A 437 -18.15 14.13 -26.43
N LEU A 438 -18.18 15.45 -26.68
CA LEU A 438 -19.24 16.18 -27.37
C LEU A 438 -20.65 16.14 -26.77
N SER A 439 -20.96 17.18 -26.00
CA SER A 439 -22.12 18.06 -26.29
C SER A 439 -21.78 19.48 -25.89
#